data_AF-A0A954LZW3-F1
#
_entry.id   AF-A0A954LZW3-F1
#
_cell.length_a   1.000
_cell.length_b   1.000
_cell.length_c   1.000
_cell.angle_alpha   90.00
_cell.angle_beta   90.00
_cell.angle_gamma   90.00
#
_symmetry.space_group_name_H-M   'P 1'
#
loop_
_entity.id
_entity.type
_entity.pdbx_description
1 polymer ?
#
loop_
_entity_poly.entity_id
_entity_poly.type
_entity_poly.pdbx_seq_one_letter_code
_entity_poly.pdbx_strand_id
1 'polypeptide(L)'
;MSVPFADIPELADLDVGRGLIRVPMEINVPFTPRVRAIVDTVEFQRLNQISQLGLVSRVYPGARHTRFEHALGVYHNALCYLQQLRKDPRFCELIDSRSAELLIVAALLHDLGHWPFCHPIEDLELAGLTAHETYAARFLQGDSELGDVLREEWGLDPTDVSDVLSAKTDSPRMRVLRSILSGPIDIDKMDYLDRDSLHCGVPYGRHFDRHRLIQSLVLNEAGDGLAISYKGKTAAELMVFARYVMFSEVYWHHAVRAATSMFARGFYELHGSLDLSRLFEQSDAEMIAALRHRAEGTACAPLLEGVFGARRSLYKRIGEYGHDREPEVYQRLTGQPYAKIVACSTELSGLVSQRIGRPLEETAILIDAPPPHREVEFEIDVYYPQRQEYRKLQEVSPVVDALARTQFDDYAKRVRVFGHPDAMDSMREIEDLDSLLLSVLNDVGL
;
A
#
# COMPACT_ATOMS: atom_id res chain seq x y z
N MET A 1 -40.73 7.34 -5.77
CA MET A 1 -39.44 8.05 -5.95
C MET A 1 -38.56 7.18 -6.80
N SER A 2 -37.92 7.74 -7.83
CA SER A 2 -36.88 7.03 -8.59
C SER A 2 -35.77 6.60 -7.64
N VAL A 3 -35.31 5.36 -7.74
CA VAL A 3 -34.16 4.90 -6.98
C VAL A 3 -32.92 5.63 -7.53
N PRO A 4 -32.13 6.36 -6.70
CA PRO A 4 -30.91 7.00 -7.19
C PRO A 4 -29.97 5.98 -7.83
N PHE A 5 -29.34 6.38 -8.94
CA PHE A 5 -28.40 5.57 -9.73
C PHE A 5 -28.99 4.32 -10.39
N ALA A 6 -30.32 4.23 -10.54
CA ALA A 6 -30.99 3.08 -11.16
C ALA A 6 -30.66 2.90 -12.65
N ASP A 7 -30.10 3.93 -13.28
CA ASP A 7 -29.65 3.96 -14.66
C ASP A 7 -28.23 3.39 -14.87
N ILE A 8 -27.47 3.18 -13.78
CA ILE A 8 -26.12 2.62 -13.84
C ILE A 8 -26.19 1.09 -13.97
N PRO A 9 -25.76 0.50 -15.11
CA PRO A 9 -25.93 -0.93 -15.37
C PRO A 9 -25.16 -1.82 -14.41
N GLU A 10 -23.99 -1.38 -13.91
CA GLU A 10 -23.16 -2.12 -12.95
C GLU A 10 -23.89 -2.36 -11.62
N LEU A 11 -24.63 -1.35 -11.14
CA LEU A 11 -25.43 -1.47 -9.93
C LEU A 11 -26.63 -2.40 -10.14
N ALA A 12 -27.26 -2.37 -11.32
CA ALA A 12 -28.36 -3.25 -11.67
C ALA A 12 -27.91 -4.71 -11.80
N ASP A 13 -26.77 -4.96 -12.45
CA ASP A 13 -26.20 -6.30 -12.62
C ASP A 13 -25.72 -6.89 -11.29
N LEU A 14 -25.26 -6.06 -10.35
CA LEU A 14 -24.95 -6.49 -8.97
C LEU A 14 -26.21 -6.99 -8.24
N ASP A 15 -27.33 -6.28 -8.36
CA ASP A 15 -28.59 -6.64 -7.70
C ASP A 15 -29.22 -7.91 -8.29
N VAL A 16 -29.13 -8.10 -9.61
CA VAL A 16 -29.77 -9.23 -10.33
C VAL A 16 -28.84 -10.44 -10.45
N GLY A 17 -27.53 -10.25 -10.31
CA GLY A 17 -26.52 -11.30 -10.48
C GLY A 17 -26.31 -11.69 -11.94
N ARG A 18 -26.34 -10.72 -12.86
CA ARG A 18 -26.17 -10.93 -14.30
C ARG A 18 -24.78 -10.47 -14.76
N GLY A 19 -24.21 -11.13 -15.77
CA GLY A 19 -22.97 -10.66 -16.41
C GLY A 19 -21.78 -10.61 -15.45
N LEU A 20 -21.69 -11.54 -14.50
CA LEU A 20 -20.70 -11.51 -13.43
C LEU A 20 -19.41 -12.26 -13.84
N ILE A 21 -18.27 -11.78 -13.35
CA ILE A 21 -17.04 -12.55 -13.23
C ILE A 21 -16.75 -12.88 -11.76
N ARG A 22 -15.98 -13.92 -11.51
CA ARG A 22 -15.60 -14.38 -10.17
C ARG A 22 -14.18 -13.95 -9.87
N VAL A 23 -13.94 -13.30 -8.74
CA VAL A 23 -12.59 -13.06 -8.20
C VAL A 23 -12.42 -13.82 -6.87
N PRO A 24 -11.19 -14.01 -6.36
CA PRO A 24 -10.96 -14.67 -5.07
C PRO A 24 -11.81 -14.08 -3.93
N MET A 25 -12.01 -14.86 -2.86
CA MET A 25 -12.97 -14.59 -1.77
C MET A 25 -14.44 -14.72 -2.17
N GLU A 26 -14.73 -15.51 -3.22
CA GLU A 26 -16.10 -15.80 -3.66
C GLU A 26 -16.90 -14.57 -4.10
N ILE A 27 -16.21 -13.50 -4.48
CA ILE A 27 -16.82 -12.24 -4.89
C ILE A 27 -17.30 -12.35 -6.34
N ASN A 28 -18.56 -11.96 -6.55
CA ASN A 28 -19.16 -11.80 -7.86
C ASN A 28 -19.09 -10.33 -8.28
N VAL A 29 -18.38 -10.07 -9.37
CA VAL A 29 -18.08 -8.72 -9.85
C VAL A 29 -18.87 -8.48 -11.14
N PRO A 30 -19.76 -7.46 -11.21
CA PRO A 30 -20.46 -7.12 -12.44
C PRO A 30 -19.50 -6.74 -13.57
N PHE A 31 -19.62 -7.39 -14.72
CA PHE A 31 -18.70 -7.26 -15.85
C PHE A 31 -19.47 -6.86 -17.11
N THR A 32 -20.08 -5.67 -17.03
CA THR A 32 -20.83 -5.05 -18.12
C THR A 32 -19.94 -4.80 -19.35
N PRO A 33 -20.50 -4.59 -20.54
CA PRO A 33 -19.70 -4.27 -21.74
C PRO A 33 -18.73 -3.09 -21.56
N ARG A 34 -19.16 -2.01 -20.86
CA ARG A 34 -18.32 -0.83 -20.61
C ARG A 34 -17.22 -1.07 -19.57
N VAL A 35 -17.45 -1.94 -18.57
CA VAL A 35 -16.40 -2.39 -17.65
C VAL A 35 -15.39 -3.25 -18.39
N ARG A 36 -15.86 -4.19 -19.22
CA ARG A 36 -14.99 -5.00 -20.08
C ARG A 36 -14.14 -4.12 -21.00
N ALA A 37 -14.71 -3.08 -21.59
CA ALA A 37 -13.97 -2.17 -22.46
C ALA A 37 -12.76 -1.53 -21.76
N ILE A 38 -12.87 -1.19 -20.46
CA ILE A 38 -11.72 -0.74 -19.65
C ILE A 38 -10.77 -1.90 -19.37
N VAL A 39 -11.31 -3.04 -18.94
CA VAL A 39 -10.49 -4.17 -18.47
C VAL A 39 -9.67 -4.80 -19.60
N ASP A 40 -10.16 -4.76 -20.83
CA ASP A 40 -9.49 -5.34 -21.99
C ASP A 40 -8.40 -4.43 -22.59
N THR A 41 -8.25 -3.16 -22.15
CA THR A 41 -7.20 -2.28 -22.67
C THR A 41 -5.80 -2.70 -22.22
N VAL A 42 -4.79 -2.32 -23.00
CA VAL A 42 -3.39 -2.64 -22.69
C VAL A 42 -2.96 -2.06 -21.33
N GLU A 43 -3.41 -0.85 -20.99
CA GLU A 43 -3.06 -0.17 -19.74
C GLU A 43 -3.62 -0.93 -18.52
N PHE A 44 -4.86 -1.41 -18.59
CA PHE A 44 -5.45 -2.18 -17.49
C PHE A 44 -4.86 -3.60 -17.40
N GLN A 45 -4.66 -4.26 -18.54
CA GLN A 45 -4.09 -5.62 -18.60
C GLN A 45 -2.67 -5.70 -18.02
N ARG A 46 -1.92 -4.60 -18.01
CA ARG A 46 -0.62 -4.51 -17.33
C ARG A 46 -0.70 -4.91 -15.85
N LEU A 47 -1.81 -4.62 -15.16
CA LEU A 47 -2.00 -4.96 -13.75
C LEU A 47 -1.95 -6.48 -13.47
N ASN A 48 -2.13 -7.34 -14.49
CA ASN A 48 -1.96 -8.79 -14.35
C ASN A 48 -0.49 -9.20 -14.13
N GLN A 49 0.45 -8.31 -14.41
CA GLN A 49 1.88 -8.60 -14.35
C GLN A 49 2.60 -7.85 -13.22
N ILE A 50 1.82 -7.19 -12.36
CA ILE A 50 2.29 -6.44 -11.19
C ILE A 50 1.68 -7.08 -9.95
N SER A 51 2.52 -7.62 -9.08
CA SER A 51 2.06 -8.21 -7.83
C SER A 51 1.54 -7.15 -6.87
N GLN A 52 0.50 -7.50 -6.11
CA GLN A 52 -0.05 -6.63 -5.06
C GLN A 52 1.00 -6.38 -3.97
N LEU A 53 1.66 -7.46 -3.51
CA LEU A 53 2.52 -7.43 -2.32
C LEU A 53 4.02 -7.54 -2.60
N GLY A 54 4.45 -7.58 -3.86
CA GLY A 54 5.87 -7.52 -4.23
C GLY A 54 6.75 -8.51 -3.48
N LEU A 55 7.58 -7.99 -2.57
CA LEU A 55 8.58 -8.74 -1.81
C LEU A 55 8.00 -9.60 -0.69
N VAL A 56 6.75 -9.36 -0.28
CA VAL A 56 6.05 -10.24 0.68
C VAL A 56 5.97 -11.67 0.16
N SER A 57 5.82 -11.85 -1.16
CA SER A 57 5.82 -13.16 -1.83
C SER A 57 7.08 -14.00 -1.59
N ARG A 58 8.18 -13.36 -1.18
CA ARG A 58 9.46 -14.01 -0.86
C ARG A 58 9.46 -14.66 0.53
N VAL A 59 8.48 -14.32 1.36
CA VAL A 59 8.29 -14.88 2.71
C VAL A 59 6.99 -15.67 2.80
N TYR A 60 5.92 -15.16 2.18
CA TYR A 60 4.61 -15.78 2.09
C TYR A 60 4.39 -16.31 0.66
N PRO A 61 4.67 -17.60 0.38
CA PRO A 61 4.74 -18.09 -1.00
C PRO A 61 3.43 -18.01 -1.79
N GLY A 62 2.29 -17.94 -1.09
CA GLY A 62 0.95 -17.78 -1.66
C GLY A 62 0.58 -16.34 -2.02
N ALA A 63 1.32 -15.34 -1.55
CA ALA A 63 1.11 -13.91 -1.83
C ALA A 63 1.51 -13.53 -3.26
N ARG A 64 0.84 -14.13 -4.25
CA ARG A 64 1.12 -13.98 -5.69
C ARG A 64 -0.03 -13.31 -6.45
N HIS A 65 -1.06 -12.86 -5.75
CA HIS A 65 -2.13 -12.09 -6.35
C HIS A 65 -1.60 -10.78 -6.94
N THR A 66 -2.34 -10.30 -7.93
CA THR A 66 -1.95 -9.16 -8.76
C THR A 66 -2.84 -7.97 -8.47
N ARG A 67 -2.39 -6.78 -8.88
CA ARG A 67 -3.19 -5.55 -8.79
C ARG A 67 -4.48 -5.64 -9.62
N PHE A 68 -4.52 -6.49 -10.63
CA PHE A 68 -5.70 -6.70 -11.47
C PHE A 68 -6.90 -7.22 -10.69
N GLU A 69 -6.73 -8.31 -9.91
CA GLU A 69 -7.84 -8.86 -9.13
C GLU A 69 -8.21 -7.97 -7.93
N HIS A 70 -7.26 -7.21 -7.42
CA HIS A 70 -7.48 -6.19 -6.41
C HIS A 70 -8.35 -5.04 -6.95
N ALA A 71 -7.99 -4.46 -8.10
CA ALA A 71 -8.77 -3.42 -8.78
C ALA A 71 -10.24 -3.82 -9.03
N LEU A 72 -10.47 -5.07 -9.44
CA LEU A 72 -11.83 -5.62 -9.58
C LEU A 72 -12.58 -5.74 -8.25
N GLY A 73 -11.88 -6.08 -7.17
CA GLY A 73 -12.44 -6.13 -5.82
C GLY A 73 -12.79 -4.75 -5.26
N VAL A 74 -11.91 -3.76 -5.47
CA VAL A 74 -12.13 -2.36 -5.10
C VAL A 74 -13.31 -1.77 -5.86
N TYR A 75 -13.43 -2.06 -7.16
CA TYR A 75 -14.60 -1.74 -7.97
C TYR A 75 -15.90 -2.35 -7.40
N HIS A 76 -15.89 -3.64 -7.04
CA HIS A 76 -17.05 -4.26 -6.41
C HIS A 76 -17.43 -3.58 -5.08
N ASN A 77 -16.45 -3.20 -4.27
CA ASN A 77 -16.68 -2.44 -3.04
C ASN A 77 -17.28 -1.05 -3.34
N ALA A 78 -16.86 -0.36 -4.40
CA ALA A 78 -17.44 0.92 -4.82
C ALA A 78 -18.95 0.80 -5.11
N LEU A 79 -19.36 -0.26 -5.81
CA LEU A 79 -20.78 -0.54 -6.06
C LEU A 79 -21.54 -0.77 -4.75
N CYS A 80 -21.00 -1.58 -3.84
CA CYS A 80 -21.61 -1.83 -2.52
C CYS A 80 -21.75 -0.54 -1.71
N TYR A 81 -20.74 0.35 -1.74
CA TYR A 81 -20.76 1.63 -1.05
C TYR A 81 -21.84 2.54 -1.65
N LEU A 82 -21.93 2.65 -2.97
CA LEU A 82 -22.97 3.42 -3.66
C LEU A 82 -24.38 2.92 -3.31
N GLN A 83 -24.61 1.60 -3.26
CA GLN A 83 -25.89 1.01 -2.88
C GLN A 83 -26.31 1.33 -1.45
N GLN A 84 -25.35 1.49 -0.53
CA GLN A 84 -25.62 1.95 0.81
C GLN A 84 -25.84 3.45 0.86
N LEU A 85 -24.89 4.23 0.33
CA LEU A 85 -24.84 5.69 0.47
C LEU A 85 -25.99 6.38 -0.26
N ARG A 86 -26.57 5.78 -1.31
CA ARG A 86 -27.81 6.26 -1.95
C ARG A 86 -29.04 6.33 -1.01
N LYS A 87 -28.94 5.75 0.20
CA LYS A 87 -29.98 5.84 1.24
C LYS A 87 -29.84 7.11 2.09
N ASP A 88 -28.68 7.79 2.02
CA ASP A 88 -28.43 9.07 2.68
C ASP A 88 -28.84 10.22 1.73
N PRO A 89 -29.85 11.05 2.09
CA PRO A 89 -30.27 12.17 1.26
C PRO A 89 -29.17 13.19 0.99
N ARG A 90 -28.25 13.41 1.94
CA ARG A 90 -27.14 14.36 1.79
C ARG A 90 -26.16 13.90 0.73
N PHE A 91 -25.94 12.58 0.65
CA PHE A 91 -25.14 11.98 -0.41
C PHE A 91 -25.79 12.17 -1.77
N CYS A 92 -27.10 11.93 -1.88
CA CYS A 92 -27.84 12.07 -3.14
C CYS A 92 -27.99 13.51 -3.62
N GLU A 93 -27.87 14.50 -2.71
CA GLU A 93 -27.84 15.91 -3.08
C GLU A 93 -26.50 16.31 -3.72
N LEU A 94 -25.41 15.66 -3.31
CA LEU A 94 -24.05 15.98 -3.73
C LEU A 94 -23.53 15.12 -4.89
N ILE A 95 -23.96 13.86 -4.96
CA ILE A 95 -23.48 12.86 -5.91
C ILE A 95 -24.62 12.50 -6.87
N ASP A 96 -24.48 12.89 -8.13
CA ASP A 96 -25.35 12.50 -9.25
C ASP A 96 -24.86 11.21 -9.93
N SER A 97 -25.63 10.68 -10.90
CA SER A 97 -25.26 9.44 -11.62
C SER A 97 -23.89 9.54 -12.27
N ARG A 98 -23.53 10.70 -12.84
CA ARG A 98 -22.21 10.90 -13.47
C ARG A 98 -21.08 10.86 -12.45
N SER A 99 -21.28 11.43 -11.26
CA SER A 99 -20.30 11.37 -10.16
C SER A 99 -20.18 9.95 -9.57
N ALA A 100 -21.26 9.18 -9.56
CA ALA A 100 -21.24 7.77 -9.19
C ALA A 100 -20.50 6.91 -10.24
N GLU A 101 -20.70 7.14 -11.54
CA GLU A 101 -19.91 6.51 -12.61
C GLU A 101 -18.43 6.89 -12.52
N LEU A 102 -18.14 8.16 -12.22
CA LEU A 102 -16.77 8.63 -11.98
C LEU A 102 -16.10 7.89 -10.82
N LEU A 103 -16.81 7.65 -9.71
CA LEU A 103 -16.31 6.84 -8.60
C LEU A 103 -16.05 5.38 -9.02
N ILE A 104 -16.96 4.78 -9.78
CA ILE A 104 -16.83 3.41 -10.27
C ILE A 104 -15.57 3.25 -11.11
N VAL A 105 -15.35 4.16 -12.05
CA VAL A 105 -14.17 4.16 -12.91
C VAL A 105 -12.91 4.47 -12.12
N ALA A 106 -12.94 5.46 -11.23
CA ALA A 106 -11.79 5.76 -10.38
C ALA A 106 -11.42 4.57 -9.49
N ALA A 107 -12.39 3.81 -8.97
CA ALA A 107 -12.15 2.59 -8.21
C ALA A 107 -11.48 1.49 -9.03
N LEU A 108 -11.90 1.28 -10.29
CA LEU A 108 -11.21 0.36 -11.21
C LEU A 108 -9.77 0.79 -11.48
N LEU A 109 -9.54 2.10 -11.64
CA LEU A 109 -8.28 2.64 -12.14
C LEU A 109 -7.33 3.16 -11.04
N HIS A 110 -7.71 3.06 -9.76
CA HIS A 110 -6.94 3.64 -8.66
C HIS A 110 -5.50 3.14 -8.61
N ASP A 111 -5.31 1.88 -8.99
CA ASP A 111 -4.05 1.18 -8.93
C ASP A 111 -3.23 1.24 -10.23
N LEU A 112 -3.77 1.91 -11.27
CA LEU A 112 -3.19 1.95 -12.62
C LEU A 112 -1.78 2.55 -12.65
N GLY A 113 -1.53 3.50 -11.74
CA GLY A 113 -0.25 4.20 -11.62
C GLY A 113 0.87 3.39 -10.97
N HIS A 114 0.57 2.23 -10.37
CA HIS A 114 1.60 1.43 -9.73
C HIS A 114 2.53 0.78 -10.75
N TRP A 115 3.83 0.82 -10.45
CA TRP A 115 4.88 0.05 -11.13
C TRP A 115 5.38 -1.11 -10.24
N PRO A 116 6.14 -2.06 -10.81
CA PRO A 116 6.72 -3.15 -10.03
C PRO A 116 7.49 -2.63 -8.82
N PHE A 117 7.21 -3.21 -7.64
CA PHE A 117 7.83 -2.82 -6.37
C PHE A 117 7.69 -1.32 -6.04
N CYS A 118 6.56 -0.71 -6.44
CA CYS A 118 6.25 0.71 -6.30
C CYS A 118 6.67 1.31 -4.95
N HIS A 119 6.07 0.84 -3.86
CA HIS A 119 6.26 1.40 -2.52
C HIS A 119 7.71 1.31 -2.00
N PRO A 120 8.41 0.16 -2.09
CA PRO A 120 9.84 0.12 -1.79
C PRO A 120 10.70 1.12 -2.57
N ILE A 121 10.34 1.43 -3.82
CA ILE A 121 11.06 2.41 -4.65
C ILE A 121 10.69 3.85 -4.24
N GLU A 122 9.41 4.13 -4.00
CA GLU A 122 8.95 5.45 -3.54
C GLU A 122 9.54 5.83 -2.18
N ASP A 123 9.68 4.86 -1.28
CA ASP A 123 10.28 5.06 0.06
C ASP A 123 11.76 5.49 0.00
N LEU A 124 12.42 5.36 -1.17
CA LEU A 124 13.78 5.86 -1.37
C LEU A 124 13.83 7.39 -1.57
N GLU A 125 12.68 8.01 -1.89
CA GLU A 125 12.53 9.45 -2.13
C GLU A 125 13.56 10.00 -3.15
N LEU A 126 13.81 9.23 -4.21
CA LEU A 126 14.76 9.61 -5.25
C LEU A 126 14.31 10.89 -5.97
N ALA A 127 15.25 11.81 -6.18
CA ALA A 127 15.00 13.05 -6.91
C ALA A 127 14.48 12.77 -8.33
N GLY A 128 13.37 13.42 -8.70
CA GLY A 128 12.75 13.29 -10.03
C GLY A 128 11.78 12.12 -10.17
N LEU A 129 11.56 11.32 -9.13
CA LEU A 129 10.55 10.27 -9.12
C LEU A 129 9.18 10.86 -8.77
N THR A 130 8.18 10.65 -9.63
CA THR A 130 6.79 11.06 -9.39
C THR A 130 6.05 9.97 -8.62
N ALA A 131 5.17 10.37 -7.69
CA ALA A 131 4.28 9.43 -6.99
C ALA A 131 3.37 8.65 -7.95
N HIS A 132 3.05 7.41 -7.60
CA HIS A 132 2.19 6.52 -8.41
C HIS A 132 0.80 7.10 -8.69
N GLU A 133 0.20 7.80 -7.73
CA GLU A 133 -1.09 8.48 -7.91
C GLU A 133 -1.06 9.49 -9.07
N THR A 134 0.07 10.18 -9.26
CA THR A 134 0.27 11.12 -10.38
C THR A 134 0.67 10.38 -11.66
N TYR A 135 1.36 9.25 -11.53
CA TYR A 135 1.78 8.42 -12.66
C TYR A 135 0.59 7.80 -13.40
N ALA A 136 -0.50 7.48 -12.70
CA ALA A 136 -1.74 6.98 -13.29
C ALA A 136 -2.25 7.87 -14.43
N ALA A 137 -2.09 9.19 -14.31
CA ALA A 137 -2.53 10.16 -15.31
C ALA A 137 -1.85 9.97 -16.68
N ARG A 138 -0.66 9.36 -16.75
CA ARG A 138 0.03 9.09 -18.02
C ARG A 138 -0.72 8.08 -18.90
N PHE A 139 -1.44 7.15 -18.27
CA PHE A 139 -2.24 6.14 -18.97
C PHE A 139 -3.61 6.69 -19.41
N LEU A 140 -4.01 7.86 -18.89
CA LEU A 140 -5.30 8.50 -19.13
C LEU A 140 -5.22 9.67 -20.12
N GLN A 141 -4.01 10.15 -20.43
CA GLN A 141 -3.79 11.35 -21.24
C GLN A 141 -3.37 11.03 -22.68
N GLY A 142 -3.57 12.00 -23.57
CA GLY A 142 -3.21 11.89 -24.98
C GLY A 142 -4.14 10.95 -25.75
N ASP A 143 -3.58 10.25 -26.73
CA ASP A 143 -4.28 9.30 -27.61
C ASP A 143 -4.23 7.87 -27.02
N SER A 144 -4.44 7.71 -25.70
CA SER A 144 -4.44 6.38 -25.07
C SER A 144 -5.76 5.63 -25.34
N GLU A 145 -5.67 4.31 -25.52
CA GLU A 145 -6.84 3.43 -25.75
C GLU A 145 -7.83 3.56 -24.59
N LEU A 146 -7.31 3.54 -23.35
CA LEU A 146 -8.12 3.76 -22.16
C LEU A 146 -8.80 5.13 -22.15
N GLY A 147 -8.11 6.19 -22.56
CA GLY A 147 -8.69 7.53 -22.65
C GLY A 147 -9.85 7.61 -23.64
N ASP A 148 -9.75 6.92 -24.77
CA ASP A 148 -10.84 6.80 -25.76
C ASP A 148 -12.02 6.01 -25.18
N VAL A 149 -11.78 4.86 -24.55
CA VAL A 149 -12.83 4.06 -23.89
C VAL A 149 -13.59 4.87 -22.84
N LEU A 150 -12.90 5.68 -22.03
CA LEU A 150 -13.57 6.53 -21.04
C LEU A 150 -14.50 7.57 -21.69
N ARG A 151 -14.07 8.16 -22.80
CA ARG A 151 -14.87 9.15 -23.52
C ARG A 151 -16.07 8.53 -24.24
N GLU A 152 -15.87 7.39 -24.89
CA GLU A 152 -16.86 6.77 -25.77
C GLU A 152 -17.87 5.88 -25.02
N GLU A 153 -17.39 5.02 -24.12
CA GLU A 153 -18.22 4.04 -23.42
C GLU A 153 -18.77 4.57 -22.09
N TRP A 154 -18.06 5.50 -21.44
CA TRP A 154 -18.42 6.06 -20.14
C TRP A 154 -18.90 7.51 -20.18
N GLY A 155 -18.62 8.26 -21.26
CA GLY A 155 -18.92 9.69 -21.32
C GLY A 155 -18.17 10.52 -20.26
N LEU A 156 -17.05 10.01 -19.76
CA LEU A 156 -16.22 10.63 -18.74
C LEU A 156 -15.00 11.29 -19.39
N ASP A 157 -14.60 12.44 -18.86
CA ASP A 157 -13.33 13.05 -19.22
C ASP A 157 -12.21 12.36 -18.43
N PRO A 158 -11.14 11.84 -19.07
CA PRO A 158 -10.02 11.24 -18.36
C PRO A 158 -9.34 12.17 -17.34
N THR A 159 -9.49 13.49 -17.50
CA THR A 159 -9.00 14.48 -16.53
C THR A 159 -9.80 14.48 -15.23
N ASP A 160 -11.11 14.24 -15.27
CA ASP A 160 -11.95 14.10 -14.08
C ASP A 160 -11.53 12.86 -13.26
N VAL A 161 -11.28 11.74 -13.95
CA VAL A 161 -10.78 10.50 -13.32
C VAL A 161 -9.44 10.76 -12.65
N SER A 162 -8.50 11.37 -13.39
CA SER A 162 -7.18 11.73 -12.87
C SER A 162 -7.26 12.64 -11.63
N ASP A 163 -8.23 13.55 -11.58
CA ASP A 163 -8.43 14.47 -10.46
C ASP A 163 -8.99 13.78 -9.21
N VAL A 164 -9.82 12.73 -9.37
CA VAL A 164 -10.18 11.86 -8.23
C VAL A 164 -8.92 11.21 -7.66
N LEU A 165 -8.05 10.66 -8.53
CA LEU A 165 -6.87 9.90 -8.11
C LEU A 165 -5.73 10.77 -7.52
N SER A 166 -5.53 11.99 -8.03
CA SER A 166 -4.36 12.83 -7.69
C SER A 166 -4.69 14.10 -6.90
N ALA A 167 -5.95 14.24 -6.46
CA ALA A 167 -6.42 15.31 -5.58
C ALA A 167 -6.12 16.76 -6.02
N LYS A 168 -6.36 17.11 -7.29
CA LYS A 168 -6.01 18.44 -7.83
C LYS A 168 -7.04 19.53 -7.49
N THR A 169 -8.32 19.21 -7.53
CA THR A 169 -9.39 20.16 -7.17
C THR A 169 -9.95 19.90 -5.78
N ASP A 170 -10.38 20.93 -5.06
CA ASP A 170 -11.02 20.77 -3.77
C ASP A 170 -12.47 21.25 -3.81
N SER A 171 -13.41 20.31 -3.70
CA SER A 171 -14.85 20.59 -3.59
C SER A 171 -15.50 19.51 -2.72
N PRO A 172 -16.65 19.78 -2.07
CA PRO A 172 -17.32 18.79 -1.23
C PRO A 172 -17.56 17.46 -1.97
N ARG A 173 -17.99 17.53 -3.23
CA ARG A 173 -18.18 16.37 -4.11
C ARG A 173 -16.90 15.55 -4.23
N MET A 174 -15.79 16.20 -4.59
CA MET A 174 -14.51 15.52 -4.77
C MET A 174 -13.96 14.97 -3.46
N ARG A 175 -14.16 15.66 -2.34
CA ARG A 175 -13.79 15.15 -1.02
C ARG A 175 -14.57 13.90 -0.65
N VAL A 176 -15.88 13.82 -0.94
CA VAL A 176 -16.65 12.58 -0.75
C VAL A 176 -16.08 11.45 -1.60
N LEU A 177 -15.90 11.67 -2.91
CA LEU A 177 -15.36 10.64 -3.82
C LEU A 177 -14.01 10.11 -3.34
N ARG A 178 -13.11 11.01 -2.95
CA ARG A 178 -11.79 10.65 -2.42
C ARG A 178 -11.86 9.98 -1.07
N SER A 179 -12.75 10.40 -0.16
CA SER A 179 -12.93 9.73 1.13
C SER A 179 -13.43 8.29 1.00
N ILE A 180 -14.17 7.99 -0.07
CA ILE A 180 -14.58 6.62 -0.39
C ILE A 180 -13.41 5.80 -0.90
N LEU A 181 -12.55 6.40 -1.74
CA LEU A 181 -11.42 5.73 -2.38
C LEU A 181 -10.20 5.56 -1.46
N SER A 182 -9.91 6.59 -0.65
CA SER A 182 -8.76 6.70 0.24
C SER A 182 -9.17 7.37 1.56
N GLY A 183 -9.15 6.59 2.63
CA GLY A 183 -9.51 6.98 4.00
C GLY A 183 -9.48 5.78 4.96
N PRO A 184 -9.88 5.94 6.23
CA PRO A 184 -9.72 4.88 7.23
C PRO A 184 -10.67 3.67 7.03
N ILE A 185 -11.76 3.84 6.29
CA ILE A 185 -12.78 2.83 5.98
C ILE A 185 -13.11 2.80 4.48
N ASP A 186 -12.12 3.06 3.64
CA ASP A 186 -12.27 3.13 2.19
C ASP A 186 -12.50 1.76 1.52
N ILE A 187 -12.81 1.81 0.22
CA ILE A 187 -13.05 0.63 -0.62
C ILE A 187 -11.77 -0.17 -0.94
N ASP A 188 -10.61 0.47 -0.85
CA ASP A 188 -9.29 -0.13 -1.07
C ASP A 188 -8.91 -1.08 0.08
N LYS A 189 -8.85 -0.55 1.31
CA LYS A 189 -8.60 -1.30 2.56
C LYS A 189 -9.63 -2.40 2.78
N MET A 190 -10.88 -2.16 2.38
CA MET A 190 -11.94 -3.18 2.42
C MET A 190 -11.63 -4.40 1.53
N ASP A 191 -10.90 -4.23 0.43
CA ASP A 191 -10.45 -5.33 -0.42
C ASP A 191 -9.11 -5.92 0.06
N TYR A 192 -8.06 -5.09 0.16
CA TYR A 192 -6.71 -5.63 0.33
C TYR A 192 -6.54 -6.34 1.67
N LEU A 193 -7.20 -5.90 2.76
CA LEU A 193 -7.03 -6.55 4.06
C LEU A 193 -7.45 -8.02 4.01
N ASP A 194 -8.60 -8.31 3.41
CA ASP A 194 -9.12 -9.67 3.29
C ASP A 194 -8.34 -10.48 2.23
N ARG A 195 -8.05 -9.84 1.08
CA ARG A 195 -7.34 -10.48 -0.03
C ARG A 195 -5.90 -10.85 0.34
N ASP A 196 -5.19 -9.95 0.99
CA ASP A 196 -3.83 -10.19 1.46
C ASP A 196 -3.84 -11.28 2.53
N SER A 197 -4.81 -11.26 3.43
CA SER A 197 -4.97 -12.29 4.44
C SER A 197 -5.18 -13.67 3.80
N LEU A 198 -6.00 -13.76 2.75
CA LEU A 198 -6.20 -14.97 1.96
C LEU A 198 -4.90 -15.51 1.37
N HIS A 199 -4.21 -14.68 0.61
CA HIS A 199 -3.05 -15.13 -0.16
C HIS A 199 -1.81 -15.35 0.70
N CYS A 200 -1.67 -14.59 1.80
CA CYS A 200 -0.63 -14.86 2.80
C CYS A 200 -0.95 -16.08 3.67
N GLY A 201 -2.17 -16.62 3.64
CA GLY A 201 -2.57 -17.76 4.46
C GLY A 201 -2.68 -17.41 5.96
N VAL A 202 -2.93 -16.15 6.28
CA VAL A 202 -3.11 -15.66 7.63
C VAL A 202 -4.59 -15.32 7.87
N PRO A 203 -5.07 -15.31 9.11
CA PRO A 203 -6.49 -15.05 9.39
C PRO A 203 -6.78 -13.58 9.73
N TYR A 204 -5.74 -12.78 9.96
CA TYR A 204 -5.81 -11.48 10.62
C TYR A 204 -6.69 -10.44 9.89
N GLY A 205 -6.50 -10.30 8.57
CA GLY A 205 -7.17 -9.29 7.77
C GLY A 205 -8.64 -9.61 7.46
N ARG A 206 -9.16 -10.76 7.91
CA ARG A 206 -10.54 -11.22 7.62
C ARG A 206 -11.51 -11.07 8.78
N HIS A 207 -11.00 -10.66 9.94
CA HIS A 207 -11.76 -10.73 11.19
C HIS A 207 -12.49 -9.44 11.52
N PHE A 208 -13.17 -8.86 10.53
CA PHE A 208 -14.08 -7.74 10.72
C PHE A 208 -15.35 -7.92 9.89
N ASP A 209 -16.47 -7.43 10.40
CA ASP A 209 -17.77 -7.58 9.73
C ASP A 209 -17.91 -6.53 8.61
N ARG A 210 -17.39 -6.89 7.43
CA ARG A 210 -17.43 -6.08 6.21
C ARG A 210 -18.85 -5.60 5.89
N HIS A 211 -19.81 -6.53 5.93
CA HIS A 211 -21.20 -6.26 5.59
C HIS A 211 -21.82 -5.26 6.58
N ARG A 212 -21.59 -5.43 7.89
CA ARG A 212 -22.07 -4.48 8.90
C ARG A 212 -21.41 -3.12 8.78
N LEU A 213 -20.12 -3.07 8.46
CA LEU A 213 -19.42 -1.80 8.26
C LEU A 213 -20.03 -1.04 7.07
N ILE A 214 -20.16 -1.70 5.91
CA ILE A 214 -20.78 -1.14 4.72
C ILE A 214 -22.20 -0.67 5.02
N GLN A 215 -23.05 -1.50 5.62
CA GLN A 215 -24.44 -1.13 5.96
C GLN A 215 -24.57 0.02 6.97
N SER A 216 -23.47 0.42 7.61
CA SER A 216 -23.43 1.50 8.58
C SER A 216 -22.86 2.80 8.03
N LEU A 217 -22.36 2.82 6.79
CA LEU A 217 -21.80 4.01 6.16
C LEU A 217 -22.85 5.13 6.03
N VAL A 218 -22.43 6.35 6.32
CA VAL A 218 -23.15 7.63 6.20
C VAL A 218 -22.14 8.74 5.86
N LEU A 219 -22.59 9.96 5.58
CA LEU A 219 -21.68 11.10 5.51
C LEU A 219 -21.31 11.66 6.89
N ASN A 220 -20.11 12.23 7.01
CA ASN A 220 -19.64 12.95 8.19
C ASN A 220 -20.46 14.23 8.47
N GLU A 221 -20.14 14.93 9.56
CA GLU A 221 -20.88 16.14 9.95
C GLU A 221 -20.83 17.22 8.86
N ALA A 222 -19.66 17.44 8.25
CA ALA A 222 -19.47 18.41 7.17
C ALA A 222 -20.17 18.01 5.85
N GLY A 223 -20.51 16.74 5.67
CA GLY A 223 -21.18 16.23 4.46
C GLY A 223 -20.24 16.04 3.28
N ASP A 224 -18.93 16.02 3.53
CA ASP A 224 -17.88 15.96 2.52
C ASP A 224 -16.91 14.79 2.70
N GLY A 225 -17.23 13.85 3.60
CA GLY A 225 -16.44 12.64 3.82
C GLY A 225 -17.25 11.50 4.43
N LEU A 226 -16.68 10.30 4.45
CA LEU A 226 -17.30 9.13 5.06
C LEU A 226 -17.32 9.19 6.60
N ALA A 227 -18.40 8.68 7.16
CA ALA A 227 -18.56 8.35 8.57
C ALA A 227 -19.32 7.02 8.71
N ILE A 228 -19.47 6.55 9.94
CA ILE A 228 -20.31 5.40 10.25
C ILE A 228 -21.38 5.77 11.26
N SER A 229 -22.57 5.19 11.14
CA SER A 229 -23.51 5.19 12.25
C SER A 229 -22.95 4.35 13.42
N TYR A 230 -23.41 4.63 14.64
CA TYR A 230 -23.04 3.88 15.84
C TYR A 230 -23.18 2.35 15.70
N LYS A 231 -24.07 1.88 14.83
CA LYS A 231 -24.26 0.46 14.52
C LYS A 231 -23.03 -0.20 13.90
N GLY A 232 -22.17 0.56 13.24
CA GLY A 232 -20.94 0.11 12.59
C GLY A 232 -19.70 0.18 13.48
N LYS A 233 -19.81 0.79 14.67
CA LYS A 233 -18.69 1.04 15.59
C LYS A 233 -17.81 -0.20 15.77
N THR A 234 -18.40 -1.33 16.16
CA THR A 234 -17.63 -2.56 16.41
C THR A 234 -17.00 -3.14 15.15
N ALA A 235 -17.65 -3.03 13.99
CA ALA A 235 -17.04 -3.47 12.74
C ALA A 235 -15.83 -2.60 12.37
N ALA A 236 -15.89 -1.29 12.61
CA ALA A 236 -14.77 -0.39 12.44
C ALA A 236 -13.63 -0.64 13.45
N GLU A 237 -13.94 -0.88 14.73
CA GLU A 237 -12.96 -1.28 15.74
C GLU A 237 -12.18 -2.53 15.30
N LEU A 238 -12.89 -3.54 14.80
CA LEU A 238 -12.29 -4.77 14.31
C LEU A 238 -11.48 -4.56 13.02
N MET A 239 -11.92 -3.69 12.11
CA MET A 239 -11.15 -3.37 10.90
C MET A 239 -9.84 -2.66 11.24
N VAL A 240 -9.88 -1.69 12.17
CA VAL A 240 -8.68 -1.02 12.69
C VAL A 240 -7.72 -2.04 13.31
N PHE A 241 -8.23 -2.97 14.11
CA PHE A 241 -7.42 -4.03 14.71
C PHE A 241 -6.87 -5.01 13.65
N ALA A 242 -7.68 -5.42 12.67
CA ALA A 242 -7.25 -6.29 11.58
C ALA A 242 -6.12 -5.65 10.77
N ARG A 243 -6.24 -4.36 10.47
CA ARG A 243 -5.18 -3.58 9.81
C ARG A 243 -3.92 -3.54 10.67
N TYR A 244 -4.04 -3.26 11.97
CA TYR A 244 -2.90 -3.30 12.89
C TYR A 244 -2.13 -4.63 12.80
N VAL A 245 -2.83 -5.75 12.93
CA VAL A 245 -2.19 -7.08 12.90
C VAL A 245 -1.61 -7.40 11.52
N MET A 246 -2.27 -7.02 10.42
CA MET A 246 -1.71 -7.18 9.07
C MET A 246 -0.42 -6.40 8.88
N PHE A 247 -0.35 -5.16 9.37
CA PHE A 247 0.89 -4.39 9.37
C PHE A 247 1.99 -5.04 10.20
N SER A 248 1.71 -5.43 11.44
CA SER A 248 2.69 -6.08 12.32
C SER A 248 3.22 -7.40 11.75
N GLU A 249 2.31 -8.29 11.38
CA GLU A 249 2.64 -9.69 11.12
C GLU A 249 3.01 -9.97 9.66
N VAL A 250 2.51 -9.18 8.70
CA VAL A 250 2.75 -9.41 7.27
C VAL A 250 3.66 -8.33 6.70
N TYR A 251 3.22 -7.08 6.68
CA TYR A 251 3.93 -6.01 5.96
C TYR A 251 5.26 -5.63 6.65
N TRP A 252 5.31 -5.63 7.98
CA TRP A 252 6.49 -5.36 8.80
C TRP A 252 7.22 -6.61 9.29
N HIS A 253 6.85 -7.80 8.80
CA HIS A 253 7.55 -9.03 9.15
C HIS A 253 9.05 -8.90 8.85
N HIS A 254 9.90 -9.18 9.82
CA HIS A 254 11.36 -8.97 9.73
C HIS A 254 12.00 -9.57 8.48
N ALA A 255 11.56 -10.75 8.02
CA ALA A 255 12.07 -11.37 6.79
C ALA A 255 11.57 -10.68 5.51
N VAL A 256 10.38 -10.07 5.54
CA VAL A 256 9.86 -9.25 4.43
C VAL A 256 10.69 -7.99 4.35
N ARG A 257 10.89 -7.33 5.50
CA ARG A 257 11.75 -6.16 5.62
C ARG A 257 13.18 -6.42 5.17
N ALA A 258 13.76 -7.57 5.51
CA ALA A 258 15.08 -7.97 4.99
C ALA A 258 15.11 -8.02 3.45
N ALA A 259 14.11 -8.65 2.82
CA ALA A 259 14.00 -8.68 1.36
C ALA A 259 13.82 -7.26 0.77
N THR A 260 13.00 -6.44 1.42
CA THR A 260 12.78 -5.03 1.06
C THR A 260 14.06 -4.21 1.13
N SER A 261 14.83 -4.32 2.20
CA SER A 261 16.11 -3.58 2.33
C SER A 261 17.14 -4.06 1.31
N MET A 262 17.21 -5.36 1.03
CA MET A 262 18.11 -5.91 0.00
C MET A 262 17.74 -5.38 -1.39
N PHE A 263 16.45 -5.39 -1.74
CA PHE A 263 15.95 -4.82 -2.99
C PHE A 263 16.20 -3.31 -3.07
N ALA A 264 15.81 -2.56 -2.04
CA ALA A 264 15.97 -1.11 -1.93
C ALA A 264 17.42 -0.70 -2.13
N ARG A 265 18.37 -1.38 -1.46
CA ARG A 265 19.79 -1.12 -1.61
C ARG A 265 20.27 -1.44 -3.02
N GLY A 266 19.90 -2.62 -3.55
CA GLY A 266 20.26 -3.00 -4.92
C GLY A 266 19.74 -2.02 -5.97
N PHE A 267 18.48 -1.58 -5.85
CA PHE A 267 17.88 -0.58 -6.72
C PHE A 267 18.59 0.76 -6.59
N TYR A 268 18.88 1.21 -5.36
CA TYR A 268 19.56 2.48 -5.10
C TYR A 268 20.95 2.53 -5.77
N GLU A 269 21.73 1.45 -5.67
CA GLU A 269 23.06 1.40 -6.31
C GLU A 269 22.98 1.45 -7.85
N LEU A 270 21.87 0.99 -8.43
CA LEU A 270 21.71 0.87 -9.88
C LEU A 270 20.94 2.03 -10.52
N HIS A 271 20.12 2.76 -9.76
CA HIS A 271 19.12 3.69 -10.31
C HIS A 271 19.72 4.73 -11.26
N GLY A 272 20.95 5.21 -10.98
CA GLY A 272 21.64 6.21 -11.80
C GLY A 272 22.04 5.72 -13.20
N SER A 273 22.02 4.40 -13.42
CA SER A 273 22.34 3.75 -14.69
C SER A 273 21.11 3.22 -15.44
N LEU A 274 19.92 3.38 -14.88
CA LEU A 274 18.66 2.84 -15.39
C LEU A 274 17.84 3.92 -16.08
N ASP A 275 17.14 3.54 -17.14
CA ASP A 275 16.02 4.32 -17.69
C ASP A 275 14.77 4.00 -16.86
N LEU A 276 14.51 4.81 -15.82
CA LEU A 276 13.42 4.59 -14.89
C LEU A 276 12.04 4.66 -15.57
N SER A 277 11.88 5.54 -16.57
CA SER A 277 10.62 5.65 -17.30
C SER A 277 10.28 4.34 -18.00
N ARG A 278 11.25 3.75 -18.70
CA ARG A 278 11.07 2.46 -19.34
C ARG A 278 10.92 1.32 -18.33
N LEU A 279 11.64 1.37 -17.21
CA LEU A 279 11.60 0.33 -16.18
C LEU A 279 10.22 0.26 -15.49
N PHE A 280 9.57 1.40 -15.25
CA PHE A 280 8.26 1.44 -14.57
C PHE A 280 7.10 0.96 -15.45
N GLU A 281 7.27 0.95 -16.77
CA GLU A 281 6.29 0.40 -17.71
C GLU A 281 6.33 -1.13 -17.81
N GLN A 282 7.35 -1.78 -17.23
CA GLN A 282 7.56 -3.23 -17.29
C GLN A 282 6.70 -4.01 -16.27
N SER A 283 6.66 -5.34 -16.47
CA SER A 283 6.20 -6.31 -15.47
C SER A 283 7.21 -6.52 -14.34
N ASP A 284 6.76 -7.15 -13.24
CA ASP A 284 7.64 -7.59 -12.15
C ASP A 284 8.80 -8.45 -12.66
N ALA A 285 8.53 -9.39 -13.57
CA ALA A 285 9.52 -10.34 -14.07
C ALA A 285 10.59 -9.65 -14.93
N GLU A 286 10.18 -8.72 -15.79
CA GLU A 286 11.08 -7.95 -16.65
C GLU A 286 11.95 -6.99 -15.82
N MET A 287 11.37 -6.28 -14.85
CA MET A 287 12.14 -5.40 -13.95
C MET A 287 13.17 -6.21 -13.15
N ILE A 288 12.78 -7.37 -12.61
CA ILE A 288 13.71 -8.27 -11.91
C ILE A 288 14.86 -8.67 -12.84
N ALA A 289 14.57 -9.11 -14.07
CA ALA A 289 15.59 -9.53 -15.01
C ALA A 289 16.53 -8.38 -15.39
N ALA A 290 16.00 -7.19 -15.63
CA ALA A 290 16.77 -5.99 -15.94
C ALA A 290 17.70 -5.60 -14.79
N LEU A 291 17.18 -5.58 -13.55
CA LEU A 291 17.98 -5.25 -12.36
C LEU A 291 19.09 -6.28 -12.13
N ARG A 292 18.78 -7.58 -12.22
CA ARG A 292 19.78 -8.64 -12.05
C ARG A 292 20.89 -8.56 -13.09
N HIS A 293 20.54 -8.42 -14.37
CA HIS A 293 21.52 -8.26 -15.45
C HIS A 293 22.39 -7.02 -15.25
N ARG A 294 21.81 -5.90 -14.81
CA ARG A 294 22.57 -4.67 -14.54
C ARG A 294 23.48 -4.76 -13.32
N ALA A 295 23.15 -5.63 -12.38
CA ALA A 295 23.98 -5.86 -11.19
C ALA A 295 25.14 -6.83 -11.44
N GLU A 296 25.20 -7.53 -12.57
CA GLU A 296 26.28 -8.48 -12.84
C GLU A 296 27.65 -7.82 -12.73
N GLY A 297 28.51 -8.37 -11.86
CA GLY A 297 29.86 -7.85 -11.60
C GLY A 297 29.93 -6.65 -10.67
N THR A 298 28.82 -6.18 -10.10
CA THR A 298 28.81 -5.11 -9.09
C THR A 298 28.77 -5.67 -7.67
N ALA A 299 29.08 -4.83 -6.67
CA ALA A 299 28.98 -5.21 -5.25
C ALA A 299 27.54 -5.51 -4.80
N CYS A 300 26.52 -4.99 -5.48
CA CYS A 300 25.11 -5.19 -5.12
C CYS A 300 24.47 -6.43 -5.75
N ALA A 301 25.15 -7.13 -6.67
CA ALA A 301 24.65 -8.38 -7.29
C ALA A 301 24.16 -9.42 -6.26
N PRO A 302 24.90 -9.70 -5.16
CA PRO A 302 24.47 -10.67 -4.15
C PRO A 302 23.14 -10.32 -3.49
N LEU A 303 22.79 -9.03 -3.38
CA LEU A 303 21.51 -8.59 -2.83
C LEU A 303 20.35 -9.05 -3.71
N LEU A 304 20.42 -8.75 -5.01
CA LEU A 304 19.37 -9.11 -5.96
C LEU A 304 19.30 -10.61 -6.22
N GLU A 305 20.45 -11.28 -6.30
CA GLU A 305 20.49 -12.75 -6.40
C GLU A 305 19.96 -13.43 -5.13
N GLY A 306 20.22 -12.87 -3.95
CA GLY A 306 19.68 -13.41 -2.70
C GLY A 306 18.16 -13.34 -2.60
N VAL A 307 17.54 -12.32 -3.21
CA VAL A 307 16.08 -12.13 -3.25
C VAL A 307 15.41 -12.88 -4.41
N PHE A 308 15.98 -12.79 -5.62
CA PHE A 308 15.33 -13.22 -6.87
C PHE A 308 16.06 -14.34 -7.62
N GLY A 309 17.28 -14.67 -7.22
CA GLY A 309 18.11 -15.68 -7.88
C GLY A 309 17.66 -17.11 -7.63
N ALA A 310 18.41 -18.06 -8.16
CA ALA A 310 18.12 -19.49 -8.05
C ALA A 310 18.22 -20.02 -6.61
N ARG A 311 18.98 -19.34 -5.76
CA ARG A 311 19.11 -19.67 -4.34
C ARG A 311 18.65 -18.48 -3.50
N ARG A 312 17.59 -18.70 -2.74
CA ARG A 312 17.13 -17.75 -1.74
C ARG A 312 18.16 -17.59 -0.62
N SER A 313 18.67 -16.38 -0.44
CA SER A 313 19.67 -16.04 0.58
C SER A 313 19.36 -14.66 1.17
N LEU A 314 18.32 -14.57 2.02
CA LEU A 314 18.04 -13.30 2.70
C LEU A 314 18.98 -13.05 3.85
N TYR A 315 19.30 -11.77 4.02
CA TYR A 315 20.00 -11.27 5.17
C TYR A 315 19.21 -11.53 6.45
N LYS A 316 19.92 -11.66 7.56
CA LYS A 316 19.37 -12.03 8.85
C LYS A 316 19.52 -10.89 9.83
N ARG A 317 18.50 -10.71 10.68
CA ARG A 317 18.47 -9.64 11.66
C ARG A 317 19.57 -9.85 12.70
N ILE A 318 20.42 -8.83 12.89
CA ILE A 318 21.46 -8.78 13.91
C ILE A 318 21.17 -7.72 14.99
N GLY A 319 20.36 -6.71 14.67
CA GLY A 319 19.91 -5.68 15.61
C GLY A 319 18.47 -5.26 15.38
N GLU A 320 17.79 -4.82 16.43
CA GLU A 320 16.43 -4.26 16.37
C GLU A 320 16.26 -3.19 17.46
N TYR A 321 15.78 -2.02 17.03
CA TYR A 321 15.67 -0.82 17.84
C TYR A 321 14.29 -0.19 17.68
N GLY A 322 13.81 0.41 18.77
CA GLY A 322 12.49 1.02 18.85
C GLY A 322 12.39 1.97 20.04
N HIS A 323 11.22 2.57 20.25
CA HIS A 323 11.01 3.50 21.37
C HIS A 323 11.27 2.88 22.76
N ASP A 324 11.05 1.57 22.90
CA ASP A 324 11.29 0.78 24.12
C ASP A 324 12.71 0.21 24.22
N ARG A 325 13.51 0.26 23.15
CA ARG A 325 14.86 -0.34 23.09
C ARG A 325 15.81 0.52 22.26
N GLU A 326 16.78 1.14 22.93
CA GLU A 326 17.73 2.12 22.35
C GLU A 326 17.01 3.23 21.56
N PRO A 327 16.19 4.06 22.24
CA PRO A 327 15.39 5.09 21.58
C PRO A 327 16.23 6.12 20.83
N GLU A 328 17.48 6.36 21.24
CA GLU A 328 18.40 7.26 20.53
C GLU A 328 18.69 6.77 19.11
N VAL A 329 19.02 5.48 18.95
CA VAL A 329 19.28 4.87 17.64
C VAL A 329 18.05 4.98 16.75
N TYR A 330 16.88 4.63 17.31
CA TYR A 330 15.62 4.70 16.58
C TYR A 330 15.33 6.12 16.08
N GLN A 331 15.43 7.12 16.97
CA GLN A 331 15.13 8.52 16.64
C GLN A 331 16.09 9.11 15.62
N ARG A 332 17.38 8.74 15.66
CA ARG A 332 18.39 9.25 14.73
C ARG A 332 18.27 8.66 13.32
N LEU A 333 17.78 7.43 13.19
CA LEU A 333 17.65 6.74 11.90
C LEU A 333 16.27 6.92 11.24
N THR A 334 15.20 7.03 12.01
CA THR A 334 13.84 7.12 11.48
C THR A 334 13.65 8.45 10.72
N GLY A 335 13.06 8.39 9.53
CA GLY A 335 12.80 9.58 8.70
C GLY A 335 14.03 10.21 8.05
N GLN A 336 15.20 9.56 8.12
CA GLN A 336 16.39 10.06 7.43
C GLN A 336 16.35 9.76 5.92
N PRO A 337 16.94 10.62 5.08
CA PRO A 337 17.10 10.34 3.65
C PRO A 337 17.82 9.00 3.43
N TYR A 338 17.35 8.21 2.46
CA TYR A 338 17.88 6.87 2.20
C TYR A 338 19.39 6.87 1.91
N ALA A 339 19.91 7.92 1.27
CA ALA A 339 21.35 8.11 1.04
C ALA A 339 22.18 8.09 2.34
N LYS A 340 21.66 8.66 3.44
CA LYS A 340 22.32 8.62 4.75
C LYS A 340 22.26 7.23 5.38
N ILE A 341 21.12 6.53 5.26
CA ILE A 341 20.97 5.14 5.69
C ILE A 341 21.98 4.24 4.97
N VAL A 342 22.18 4.47 3.67
CA VAL A 342 23.19 3.78 2.85
C VAL A 342 24.60 4.03 3.35
N ALA A 343 24.96 5.30 3.63
CA ALA A 343 26.27 5.66 4.16
C ALA A 343 26.54 4.99 5.52
N CYS A 344 25.58 5.04 6.45
CA CYS A 344 25.69 4.35 7.74
C CYS A 344 25.83 2.84 7.58
N SER A 345 25.07 2.22 6.68
CA SER A 345 25.16 0.78 6.42
C SER A 345 26.54 0.37 5.89
N THR A 346 27.11 1.18 4.99
CA THR A 346 28.46 0.95 4.42
C THR A 346 29.53 1.08 5.49
N GLU A 347 29.50 2.15 6.29
CA GLU A 347 30.49 2.39 7.34
C GLU A 347 30.41 1.32 8.45
N LEU A 348 29.19 0.95 8.86
CA LEU A 348 28.98 -0.14 9.81
C LEU A 348 29.51 -1.48 9.28
N SER A 349 29.36 -1.77 7.99
CA SER A 349 29.94 -2.96 7.36
C SER A 349 31.47 -2.97 7.51
N GLY A 350 32.13 -1.82 7.32
CA GLY A 350 33.57 -1.67 7.52
C GLY A 350 34.02 -1.88 8.96
N LEU A 351 33.34 -1.28 9.94
CA LEU A 351 33.66 -1.46 11.36
C LEU A 351 33.43 -2.89 11.83
N VAL A 352 32.32 -3.50 11.41
CA VAL A 352 32.02 -4.90 11.74
C VAL A 352 33.04 -5.83 11.10
N SER A 353 33.46 -5.57 9.86
CA SER A 353 34.53 -6.33 9.18
C SER A 353 35.83 -6.34 9.98
N GLN A 354 36.24 -5.17 10.50
CA GLN A 354 37.42 -5.06 11.37
C GLN A 354 37.22 -5.81 12.68
N ARG A 355 36.04 -5.68 13.30
CA ARG A 355 35.72 -6.31 14.58
C ARG A 355 35.78 -7.84 14.52
N ILE A 356 35.24 -8.44 13.46
CA ILE A 356 35.22 -9.90 13.31
C ILE A 356 36.49 -10.46 12.65
N GLY A 357 37.42 -9.59 12.24
CA GLY A 357 38.67 -9.99 11.57
C GLY A 357 38.47 -10.68 10.22
N ARG A 358 37.34 -10.43 9.54
CA ARG A 358 36.97 -11.03 8.24
C ARG A 358 36.55 -9.93 7.28
N PRO A 359 37.07 -9.91 6.04
CA PRO A 359 36.63 -8.94 5.03
C PRO A 359 35.13 -9.13 4.74
N LEU A 360 34.38 -8.03 4.82
CA LEU A 360 32.98 -7.96 4.41
C LEU A 360 32.85 -6.96 3.27
N GLU A 361 31.95 -7.26 2.34
CA GLU A 361 31.53 -6.33 1.29
C GLU A 361 30.81 -5.11 1.90
N GLU A 362 30.82 -3.99 1.19
CA GLU A 362 30.15 -2.74 1.61
C GLU A 362 28.64 -2.91 1.82
N THR A 363 28.03 -3.86 1.13
CA THR A 363 26.62 -4.20 1.23
C THR A 363 26.35 -5.37 2.18
N ALA A 364 27.32 -5.81 2.99
CA ALA A 364 27.16 -6.96 3.88
C ALA A 364 26.23 -6.68 5.07
N ILE A 365 26.06 -5.41 5.45
CA ILE A 365 25.10 -4.97 6.46
C ILE A 365 24.16 -3.96 5.85
N LEU A 366 22.87 -4.08 6.16
CA LEU A 366 21.80 -3.20 5.73
C LEU A 366 21.05 -2.68 6.95
N ILE A 367 20.69 -1.41 6.93
CA ILE A 367 19.80 -0.79 7.91
C ILE A 367 18.43 -0.57 7.26
N ASP A 368 17.39 -1.12 7.89
CA ASP A 368 15.99 -0.87 7.58
C ASP A 368 15.47 0.20 8.54
N ALA A 369 15.34 1.43 8.04
CA ALA A 369 14.70 2.52 8.75
C ALA A 369 13.27 2.71 8.19
N PRO A 370 12.23 2.58 9.03
CA PRO A 370 10.86 2.84 8.60
C PRO A 370 10.68 4.27 8.07
N PRO A 371 9.91 4.48 6.99
CA PRO A 371 9.56 5.81 6.54
C PRO A 371 8.60 6.49 7.52
N PRO A 372 8.55 7.83 7.53
CA PRO A 372 7.66 8.59 8.42
C PRO A 372 6.18 8.38 8.06
N HIS A 373 5.86 8.21 6.77
CA HIS A 373 4.49 7.97 6.28
C HIS A 373 3.99 6.52 6.51
N ARG A 374 2.72 6.26 6.20
CA ARG A 374 2.00 4.96 6.33
C ARG A 374 1.59 4.54 7.74
N GLU A 375 1.26 5.51 8.57
CA GLU A 375 0.62 5.27 9.87
C GLU A 375 -0.78 4.67 9.67
N VAL A 376 -1.28 3.95 10.68
CA VAL A 376 -2.68 3.50 10.64
C VAL A 376 -3.59 4.70 10.88
N GLU A 377 -4.25 5.18 9.83
CA GLU A 377 -5.36 6.13 9.97
C GLU A 377 -6.48 5.60 10.89
N PHE A 378 -6.82 6.36 11.93
CA PHE A 378 -7.87 6.05 12.91
C PHE A 378 -9.02 7.06 12.92
N GLU A 379 -8.97 8.08 12.06
CA GLU A 379 -9.87 9.23 12.04
C GLU A 379 -11.24 8.91 11.44
N ILE A 380 -12.04 8.13 12.18
CA ILE A 380 -13.39 7.72 11.77
C ILE A 380 -14.42 8.46 12.61
N ASP A 381 -15.35 9.16 11.97
CA ASP A 381 -16.48 9.78 12.65
C ASP A 381 -17.61 8.77 12.88
N VAL A 382 -18.16 8.77 14.10
CA VAL A 382 -19.27 7.91 14.52
C VAL A 382 -20.51 8.77 14.78
N TYR A 383 -21.52 8.61 13.95
CA TYR A 383 -22.81 9.29 14.07
C TYR A 383 -23.75 8.57 15.03
N TYR A 384 -24.34 9.31 15.96
CA TYR A 384 -25.34 8.85 16.93
C TYR A 384 -26.73 9.41 16.58
N PRO A 385 -27.59 8.68 15.83
CA PRO A 385 -28.85 9.22 15.33
C PRO A 385 -29.81 9.71 16.41
N GLN A 386 -29.83 9.06 17.59
CA GLN A 386 -30.72 9.45 18.70
C GLN A 386 -30.33 10.78 19.34
N ARG A 387 -29.05 11.16 19.24
CA ARG A 387 -28.50 12.39 19.82
C ARG A 387 -28.18 13.45 18.77
N GLN A 388 -28.20 13.06 17.49
CA GLN A 388 -27.81 13.89 16.35
C GLN A 388 -26.40 14.49 16.50
N GLU A 389 -25.48 13.71 17.06
CA GLU A 389 -24.09 14.12 17.30
C GLU A 389 -23.12 13.18 16.56
N TYR A 390 -21.95 13.72 16.19
CA TYR A 390 -20.80 12.95 15.72
C TYR A 390 -19.75 12.92 16.81
N ARG A 391 -19.07 11.78 16.95
CA ARG A 391 -17.92 11.62 17.84
C ARG A 391 -16.85 10.82 17.14
N LYS A 392 -15.57 11.11 17.42
CA LYS A 392 -14.47 10.32 16.87
C LYS A 392 -14.50 8.89 17.40
N LEU A 393 -14.18 7.91 16.57
CA LEU A 393 -14.12 6.50 16.96
C LEU A 393 -13.18 6.30 18.16
N GLN A 394 -12.05 7.01 18.15
CA GLN A 394 -11.10 7.04 19.25
C GLN A 394 -11.74 7.45 20.59
N GLU A 395 -12.66 8.41 20.61
CA GLU A 395 -13.31 8.86 21.85
C GLU A 395 -14.36 7.88 22.39
N VAL A 396 -14.83 6.96 21.56
CA VAL A 396 -15.93 6.04 21.89
C VAL A 396 -15.48 4.58 21.94
N SER A 397 -14.23 4.29 21.59
CA SER A 397 -13.62 2.98 21.59
C SER A 397 -12.34 2.97 22.43
N PRO A 398 -12.35 2.33 23.63
CA PRO A 398 -11.14 2.16 24.42
C PRO A 398 -10.03 1.40 23.69
N VAL A 399 -10.39 0.51 22.75
CA VAL A 399 -9.43 -0.26 21.95
C VAL A 399 -8.73 0.63 20.94
N VAL A 400 -9.48 1.43 20.18
CA VAL A 400 -8.89 2.36 19.20
C VAL A 400 -8.13 3.47 19.92
N ASP A 401 -8.63 3.97 21.06
CA ASP A 401 -7.92 4.95 21.88
C ASP A 401 -6.56 4.43 22.37
N ALA A 402 -6.52 3.18 22.85
CA ALA A 402 -5.26 2.57 23.26
C ALA A 402 -4.28 2.46 22.08
N LEU A 403 -4.75 2.01 20.90
CA LEU A 403 -3.92 1.90 19.69
C LEU A 403 -3.43 3.27 19.18
N ALA A 404 -4.25 4.31 19.25
CA ALA A 404 -3.89 5.65 18.83
C ALA A 404 -2.90 6.32 19.81
N ARG A 405 -3.12 6.21 21.12
CA ARG A 405 -2.26 6.83 22.16
C ARG A 405 -0.91 6.16 22.33
N THR A 406 -0.83 4.85 22.13
CA THR A 406 0.45 4.11 22.23
C THR A 406 1.32 4.25 20.99
N GLN A 407 0.96 5.15 20.05
CA GLN A 407 1.60 5.37 18.75
C GLN A 407 1.87 4.03 18.06
N PHE A 408 0.85 3.50 17.37
CA PHE A 408 0.92 2.32 16.49
C PHE A 408 2.28 2.12 15.81
N ASP A 409 2.82 3.20 15.28
CA ASP A 409 4.11 3.26 14.61
C ASP A 409 5.27 2.83 15.51
N ASP A 410 5.32 3.25 16.77
CA ASP A 410 6.43 2.98 17.69
C ASP A 410 6.67 1.48 17.96
N TYR A 411 5.63 0.66 17.83
CA TYR A 411 5.70 -0.79 18.03
C TYR A 411 5.82 -1.58 16.73
N ALA A 412 5.12 -1.17 15.67
CA ALA A 412 5.16 -1.87 14.38
C ALA A 412 6.40 -1.47 13.55
N LYS A 413 6.73 -0.18 13.54
CA LYS A 413 7.92 0.38 12.91
C LYS A 413 9.10 0.22 13.87
N ARG A 414 10.03 -0.66 13.49
CA ARG A 414 11.30 -0.87 14.18
C ARG A 414 12.42 -0.57 13.21
N VAL A 415 13.49 0.05 13.70
CA VAL A 415 14.76 0.08 12.97
C VAL A 415 15.40 -1.29 13.09
N ARG A 416 15.79 -1.90 11.98
CA ARG A 416 16.41 -3.24 11.98
C ARG A 416 17.74 -3.20 11.26
N VAL A 417 18.71 -3.93 11.81
CA VAL A 417 20.01 -4.14 11.16
C VAL A 417 20.06 -5.57 10.69
N PHE A 418 20.38 -5.76 9.41
CA PHE A 418 20.43 -7.05 8.74
C PHE A 418 21.85 -7.33 8.25
N GLY A 419 22.39 -8.50 8.57
CA GLY A 419 23.70 -8.96 8.13
C GLY A 419 23.64 -10.10 7.11
N HIS A 420 24.67 -10.19 6.27
CA HIS A 420 24.83 -11.27 5.29
C HIS A 420 24.89 -12.64 6.00
N PRO A 421 24.13 -13.66 5.53
CA PRO A 421 24.01 -14.95 6.21
C PRO A 421 25.36 -15.65 6.47
N ASP A 422 26.31 -15.55 5.54
CA ASP A 422 27.62 -16.20 5.66
C ASP A 422 28.51 -15.66 6.80
N ALA A 423 28.20 -14.48 7.34
CA ALA A 423 28.94 -13.86 8.44
C ALA A 423 28.16 -13.85 9.77
N MET A 424 26.98 -14.48 9.80
CA MET A 424 26.05 -14.36 10.93
C MET A 424 26.58 -14.94 12.24
N ASP A 425 27.32 -16.03 12.19
CA ASP A 425 27.87 -16.65 13.41
C ASP A 425 28.83 -15.68 14.09
N SER A 426 29.73 -15.03 13.33
CA SER A 426 30.65 -14.01 13.86
C SER A 426 29.93 -12.71 14.26
N MET A 427 28.92 -12.27 13.51
CA MET A 427 28.18 -11.05 13.83
C MET A 427 27.37 -11.17 15.13
N ARG A 428 26.91 -12.38 15.49
CA ARG A 428 26.19 -12.64 16.75
C ARG A 428 27.07 -12.57 17.99
N GLU A 429 28.38 -12.69 17.82
CA GLU A 429 29.36 -12.59 18.92
C GLU A 429 29.72 -11.13 19.24
N ILE A 430 29.22 -10.15 18.47
CA ILE A 430 29.47 -8.73 18.70
C ILE A 430 28.57 -8.24 19.84
N GLU A 431 29.13 -8.09 21.04
CA GLU A 431 28.40 -7.63 22.23
C GLU A 431 28.10 -6.12 22.22
N ASP A 432 28.86 -5.33 21.45
CA ASP A 432 28.80 -3.85 21.43
C ASP A 432 28.34 -3.28 20.08
N LEU A 433 27.49 -4.03 19.36
CA LEU A 433 26.91 -3.60 18.08
C LEU A 433 26.24 -2.22 18.18
N ASP A 434 25.55 -1.96 19.30
CA ASP A 434 24.84 -0.72 19.55
C ASP A 434 25.81 0.48 19.68
N SER A 435 26.97 0.26 20.31
CA SER A 435 28.03 1.27 20.42
C SER A 435 28.71 1.53 19.08
N LEU A 436 28.93 0.48 18.27
CA LEU A 436 29.43 0.62 16.90
C LEU A 436 28.46 1.45 16.05
N LEU A 437 27.16 1.13 16.12
CA LEU A 437 26.14 1.85 15.38
C LEU A 437 26.08 3.33 15.80
N LEU A 438 26.06 3.63 17.10
CA LEU A 438 26.08 5.02 17.59
C LEU A 438 27.33 5.80 17.13
N SER A 439 28.50 5.14 17.07
CA SER A 439 29.71 5.76 16.51
C SER A 439 29.50 6.16 15.05
N VAL A 440 29.01 5.22 14.23
CA VAL A 440 28.73 5.47 12.80
C VAL A 440 27.71 6.59 12.62
N LEU A 441 26.67 6.63 13.44
CA LEU A 441 25.68 7.71 13.37
C LEU A 441 26.33 9.09 13.63
N ASN A 442 27.30 9.17 14.54
CA ASN A 442 28.03 10.41 14.78
C ASN A 442 28.91 10.80 13.58
N ASP A 443 29.60 9.82 12.98
CA ASP A 443 30.54 10.03 11.88
C ASP A 443 29.81 10.48 10.58
N VAL A 444 28.62 9.94 10.32
CA VAL A 444 27.75 10.31 9.17
C VAL A 444 26.95 11.60 9.42
N GLY A 445 26.99 12.15 10.65
CA GLY A 445 26.26 13.37 11.02
C GLY A 445 24.75 13.18 11.08
N LEU A 446 24.32 12.10 11.73
CA LEU A 446 22.93 11.77 12.04
C LEU A 446 22.54 12.06 13.48
#